data_AF-A0A351E9T9-F1
#
_entry.id   AF-A0A351E9T9-F1
#
_cell.length_a   1.000
_cell.length_b   1.000
_cell.length_c   1.000
_cell.angle_alpha   90.00
_cell.angle_beta   90.00
_cell.angle_gamma   90.00
#
_symmetry.space_group_name_H-M   'P 1'
#
loop_
_entity.id
_entity.type
_entity.pdbx_description
1 polymer ?
#
loop_
_entity_poly.entity_id
_entity_poly.type
_entity_poly.pdbx_seq_one_letter_code
_entity_poly.pdbx_strand_id
1 'polypeptide(L)'
;MPKWQGGPEPPVYPRGGIFILPFKDVAVKDRAIFETYLNKPDHMGSECAYTNLFFWRDYYHTWWVEQYGFLVIKVEAEGKTFFLQPFGGRDEDLPLLLEALKDYAGGPFEFHGIYEKS
;
A
#
# COMPACT_ATOMS: atom_id res chain seq x y z
N MET A 1 -10.55 11.21 15.57
CA MET A 1 -11.07 10.02 14.86
C MET A 1 -10.67 8.78 15.65
N PRO A 2 -11.46 7.69 15.67
CA PRO A 2 -11.29 6.64 16.68
C PRO A 2 -9.96 5.91 16.47
N LYS A 3 -9.18 5.82 17.56
CA LYS A 3 -7.94 5.06 17.65
C LYS A 3 -8.23 3.59 17.32
N TRP A 4 -7.33 2.96 16.58
CA TRP A 4 -7.28 1.51 16.33
C TRP A 4 -7.56 0.75 17.64
N GLN A 5 -8.61 -0.08 17.67
CA GLN A 5 -9.04 -0.84 18.84
C GLN A 5 -8.92 -2.35 18.54
N GLY A 6 -7.82 -2.97 19.01
CA GLY A 6 -7.82 -4.42 19.28
C GLY A 6 -7.00 -5.34 18.37
N GLY A 7 -5.93 -4.87 17.73
CA GLY A 7 -4.94 -5.76 17.10
C GLY A 7 -3.85 -6.20 18.09
N PRO A 8 -3.13 -7.31 17.81
CA PRO A 8 -1.89 -7.60 18.52
C PRO A 8 -0.94 -6.40 18.46
N GLU A 9 -0.10 -6.20 19.48
CA GLU A 9 0.92 -5.16 19.44
C GLU A 9 1.74 -5.27 18.15
N PRO A 10 1.92 -4.18 17.41
CA PRO A 10 2.62 -4.23 16.15
C PRO A 10 4.07 -4.63 16.40
N PRO A 11 4.67 -5.41 15.48
CA PRO A 11 6.05 -5.82 15.63
C PRO A 11 6.96 -4.59 15.72
N VAL A 12 7.94 -4.64 16.61
CA VAL A 12 8.98 -3.61 16.69
C VAL A 12 9.83 -3.70 15.43
N TYR A 13 9.76 -2.68 14.59
CA TYR A 13 10.54 -2.64 13.36
C TYR A 13 11.98 -2.18 13.65
N PRO A 14 13.00 -2.91 13.17
CA PRO A 14 14.39 -2.51 13.35
C PRO A 14 14.63 -1.16 12.66
N ARG A 15 15.21 -0.20 13.39
CA ARG A 15 15.59 1.10 12.83
C ARG A 15 17.02 1.02 12.27
N GLY A 16 17.19 1.25 10.97
CA GLY A 16 18.50 1.43 10.33
C GLY A 16 19.08 0.23 9.55
N GLY A 17 18.29 -0.42 8.70
CA GLY A 17 18.77 -1.43 7.74
C GLY A 17 18.26 -1.17 6.33
N ILE A 18 18.84 -1.84 5.32
CA ILE A 18 18.31 -1.83 3.95
C ILE A 18 16.93 -2.50 3.99
N PHE A 19 15.87 -1.73 3.76
CA PHE A 19 14.52 -2.26 3.67
C PHE A 19 14.29 -2.83 2.27
N ILE A 20 14.30 -4.16 2.18
CA ILE A 20 13.86 -4.84 0.96
C ILE A 20 12.33 -4.82 0.98
N LEU A 21 11.71 -4.19 -0.02
CA LEU A 21 10.27 -4.28 -0.27
C LEU A 21 10.03 -5.41 -1.29
N PRO A 22 9.69 -6.64 -0.85
CA PRO A 22 9.48 -7.77 -1.75
C PRO A 22 8.12 -7.66 -2.45
N PHE A 23 8.03 -6.75 -3.43
CA PHE A 23 6.85 -6.59 -4.28
C PHE A 23 6.51 -7.91 -5.00
N LYS A 24 5.22 -8.25 -4.98
CA LYS A 24 4.66 -9.47 -5.56
C LYS A 24 3.64 -9.12 -6.63
N ASP A 25 3.50 -9.96 -7.64
CA ASP A 25 2.41 -9.84 -8.60
C ASP A 25 1.05 -10.00 -7.90
N VAL A 26 0.05 -9.26 -8.35
CA VAL A 26 -1.33 -9.41 -7.87
C VAL A 26 -1.90 -10.73 -8.40
N ALA A 27 -2.28 -11.66 -7.51
CA ALA A 27 -2.84 -12.95 -7.89
C ALA A 27 -4.20 -13.23 -7.24
N VAL A 28 -4.99 -14.14 -7.82
CA VAL A 28 -6.32 -14.54 -7.32
C VAL A 28 -6.30 -14.94 -5.84
N LYS A 29 -5.23 -15.61 -5.40
CA LYS A 29 -5.03 -16.04 -4.00
C LYS A 29 -4.91 -14.87 -3.01
N ASP A 30 -4.56 -13.67 -3.51
CA ASP A 30 -4.34 -12.48 -2.69
C ASP A 30 -5.65 -11.72 -2.44
N ARG A 31 -6.76 -12.11 -3.07
CA ARG A 31 -8.06 -11.43 -2.91
C ARG A 31 -8.43 -11.20 -1.44
N ALA A 32 -8.31 -12.23 -0.62
CA ALA A 32 -8.69 -12.17 0.78
C ALA A 32 -7.90 -11.09 1.55
N ILE A 33 -6.61 -10.91 1.23
CA ILE A 33 -5.78 -9.92 1.90
C ILE A 33 -6.07 -8.51 1.40
N PHE A 34 -6.32 -8.31 0.10
CA PHE A 34 -6.74 -7.00 -0.40
C PHE A 34 -8.06 -6.55 0.23
N GLU A 35 -9.02 -7.47 0.38
CA GLU A 35 -10.33 -7.15 0.97
C GLU A 35 -10.23 -6.72 2.44
N THR A 36 -9.24 -7.18 3.23
CA THR A 36 -9.06 -6.70 4.62
C THR A 36 -8.63 -5.23 4.68
N TYR A 37 -7.88 -4.77 3.68
CA TYR A 37 -7.36 -3.40 3.61
C TYR A 37 -8.33 -2.45 2.92
N LEU A 38 -8.92 -2.88 1.80
CA LEU A 38 -9.64 -2.03 0.87
C LEU A 38 -11.12 -1.90 1.17
N ASN A 39 -11.76 -2.91 1.80
CA ASN A 39 -13.20 -2.91 2.06
C ASN A 39 -13.57 -2.01 3.26
N LYS A 40 -13.43 -0.70 3.09
CA LYS A 40 -13.78 0.33 4.09
C LYS A 40 -14.77 1.33 3.51
N PRO A 41 -15.70 1.89 4.30
CA PRO A 41 -16.70 2.83 3.81
C PRO A 41 -16.12 4.05 3.08
N ASP A 42 -14.97 4.54 3.54
CA ASP A 42 -14.31 5.74 3.00
C ASP A 42 -13.52 5.44 1.70
N HIS A 43 -13.46 4.19 1.25
CA HIS A 43 -12.73 3.77 0.06
C HIS A 43 -13.66 3.57 -1.14
N MET A 44 -13.96 4.66 -1.84
CA MET A 44 -14.90 4.65 -2.97
C MET A 44 -14.22 4.70 -4.35
N GLY A 45 -12.89 4.86 -4.39
CA GLY A 45 -12.10 4.87 -5.63
C GLY A 45 -12.11 3.52 -6.34
N SER A 46 -12.00 3.52 -7.67
CA SER A 46 -11.97 2.28 -8.48
C SER A 46 -10.75 1.40 -8.17
N GLU A 47 -9.64 2.01 -7.79
CA GLU A 47 -8.41 1.37 -7.33
C GLU A 47 -8.54 0.76 -5.93
N CYS A 48 -9.61 1.07 -5.20
CA CYS A 48 -9.96 0.39 -3.95
C CYS A 48 -10.73 -0.92 -4.19
N ALA A 49 -10.96 -1.32 -5.44
CA ALA A 49 -11.55 -2.62 -5.76
C ALA A 49 -10.45 -3.61 -6.17
N TYR A 50 -10.35 -4.73 -5.44
CA TYR A 50 -9.43 -5.83 -5.79
C TYR A 50 -9.59 -6.29 -7.24
N THR A 51 -10.84 -6.39 -7.73
CA THR A 51 -11.11 -6.81 -9.10
C THR A 51 -10.48 -5.88 -10.12
N ASN A 52 -10.55 -4.56 -9.91
CA ASN A 52 -9.92 -3.57 -10.78
C ASN A 52 -8.40 -3.76 -10.80
N LEU A 53 -7.78 -3.83 -9.61
CA LEU A 53 -6.34 -4.05 -9.48
C LEU A 53 -5.89 -5.35 -10.14
N PHE A 54 -6.64 -6.43 -9.96
CA PHE A 54 -6.32 -7.73 -10.55
C PHE A 54 -6.49 -7.72 -12.08
N PHE A 55 -7.59 -7.21 -12.62
CA PHE A 55 -7.83 -7.24 -14.07
C PHE A 55 -6.81 -6.39 -14.84
N TRP A 56 -6.43 -5.23 -14.30
CA TRP A 56 -5.53 -4.31 -14.99
C TRP A 56 -4.06 -4.47 -14.64
N ARG A 57 -3.70 -5.43 -13.77
CA ARG A 57 -2.32 -5.61 -13.28
C ARG A 57 -1.28 -5.79 -14.39
N ASP A 58 -1.64 -6.48 -15.47
CA ASP A 58 -0.72 -6.78 -16.57
C ASP A 58 -0.52 -5.54 -17.47
N TYR A 59 -1.53 -4.68 -17.57
CA TYR A 59 -1.49 -3.45 -18.38
C TYR A 59 -0.79 -2.30 -17.65
N TYR A 60 -1.06 -2.14 -16.35
CA TYR A 60 -0.47 -1.07 -15.52
C TYR A 60 0.74 -1.54 -14.71
N HIS A 61 1.21 -2.76 -14.92
CA HIS A 61 2.33 -3.35 -14.19
C HIS A 61 2.16 -3.13 -12.68
N THR A 62 1.16 -3.79 -12.10
CA THR A 62 0.76 -3.58 -10.70
C THR A 62 1.36 -4.66 -9.80
N TRP A 63 2.04 -4.22 -8.74
CA TRP A 63 2.59 -5.09 -7.70
C TRP A 63 2.17 -4.63 -6.30
N TRP A 64 2.29 -5.51 -5.32
CA TRP A 64 1.94 -5.20 -3.94
C TRP A 64 2.88 -5.81 -2.90
N VAL A 65 2.90 -5.22 -1.71
CA VAL A 65 3.57 -5.74 -0.51
C VAL A 65 2.85 -5.26 0.75
N GLU A 66 2.89 -6.05 1.81
CA GLU A 66 2.54 -5.59 3.16
C GLU A 66 3.80 -5.11 3.88
N GLN A 67 3.77 -3.87 4.34
CA GLN A 67 4.88 -3.28 5.08
C GLN A 67 4.34 -2.39 6.19
N TYR A 68 4.83 -2.56 7.41
CA TYR A 68 4.39 -1.80 8.59
C TYR A 68 2.88 -1.83 8.88
N GLY A 69 2.21 -2.92 8.47
CA GLY A 69 0.75 -3.04 8.57
C GLY A 69 -0.02 -2.27 7.49
N PHE A 70 0.66 -1.69 6.50
CA PHE A 70 0.06 -1.09 5.32
C PHE A 70 0.11 -2.05 4.13
N LEU A 71 -0.96 -2.09 3.35
CA LEU A 71 -0.94 -2.57 1.98
C LEU A 71 -0.38 -1.46 1.08
N VAL A 72 0.77 -1.75 0.47
CA VAL A 72 1.47 -0.86 -0.46
C VAL A 72 1.28 -1.42 -1.86
N ILE A 73 0.80 -0.58 -2.79
CA ILE A 73 0.59 -0.95 -4.19
C ILE A 73 1.47 -0.07 -5.05
N LYS A 74 2.34 -0.69 -5.85
CA LYS A 74 3.21 -0.04 -6.84
C LYS A 74 2.60 -0.22 -8.22
N VAL A 75 2.64 0.83 -9.02
CA VAL A 75 2.14 0.85 -10.39
C VAL A 75 3.22 1.44 -11.31
N GLU A 76 3.41 0.84 -12.48
CA GLU A 76 4.26 1.38 -13.54
C GLU A 76 3.43 1.61 -14.81
N ALA A 77 3.10 2.87 -15.07
CA ALA A 77 2.26 3.25 -16.21
C ALA A 77 2.85 4.48 -16.90
N GLU A 78 2.76 4.52 -18.24
CA GLU A 78 3.19 5.67 -19.05
C GLU A 78 4.65 6.12 -18.79
N GLY A 79 5.53 5.16 -18.50
CA GLY A 79 6.94 5.43 -18.20
C GLY A 79 7.19 6.05 -16.81
N LYS A 80 6.19 6.04 -15.94
CA LYS A 80 6.28 6.53 -14.55
C LYS A 80 6.03 5.42 -13.55
N THR A 81 6.74 5.48 -12.43
CA THR A 81 6.51 4.63 -11.27
C THR A 81 5.89 5.47 -10.16
N PHE A 82 4.75 5.04 -9.66
CA PHE A 82 4.07 5.66 -8.53
C PHE A 82 3.48 4.61 -7.60
N PHE A 83 3.11 5.03 -6.41
CA PHE A 83 2.40 4.19 -5.46
C PHE A 83 0.96 4.68 -5.34
N LEU A 84 0.01 3.79 -5.08
CA LEU A 84 -1.29 4.23 -4.57
C LEU A 84 -1.12 4.68 -3.12
N GLN A 85 -2.08 5.47 -2.61
CA GLN A 85 -2.11 5.79 -1.19
C GLN A 85 -2.00 4.50 -0.35
N PRO A 86 -1.21 4.50 0.73
CA PRO A 86 -1.05 3.30 1.54
C PRO A 86 -2.36 2.98 2.25
N PHE A 87 -2.78 1.72 2.22
CA PHE A 87 -4.04 1.30 2.83
C PHE A 87 -3.80 0.60 4.16
N GLY A 88 -4.53 0.99 5.21
CA GLY A 88 -4.37 0.39 6.54
C GLY A 88 -3.26 1.04 7.34
N GLY A 89 -2.53 0.22 8.11
CA GLY A 89 -1.50 0.69 9.04
C GLY A 89 -2.02 1.58 10.16
N ARG A 90 -1.07 2.16 10.90
CA ARG A 90 -1.31 3.17 11.93
C ARG A 90 -0.59 4.46 11.52
N ASP A 91 -1.19 5.60 11.79
CA ASP A 91 -0.62 6.90 11.43
C ASP A 91 0.79 7.10 12.02
N GLU A 92 1.06 6.54 13.21
CA GLU A 92 2.37 6.64 13.86
C GLU A 92 3.47 5.86 13.12
N ASP A 93 3.09 4.84 12.33
CA ASP A 93 4.02 4.02 11.54
C ASP A 93 4.18 4.57 10.10
N LEU A 94 3.38 5.55 9.69
CA LEU A 94 3.46 6.15 8.35
C LEU A 94 4.86 6.71 8.06
N PRO A 95 5.54 7.46 8.97
CA PRO A 95 6.90 7.92 8.71
C PRO A 95 7.90 6.79 8.42
N LEU A 96 7.73 5.61 9.04
CA LEU A 96 8.58 4.45 8.77
C LEU A 96 8.36 3.93 7.35
N LEU A 97 7.10 3.90 6.90
CA LEU A 97 6.76 3.53 5.54
C LEU A 97 7.34 4.52 4.50
N LEU A 98 7.21 5.82 4.76
CA LEU A 98 7.70 6.85 3.84
C LEU A 98 9.22 6.76 3.64
N GLU A 99 10.00 6.54 4.71
CA GLU A 99 11.44 6.34 4.59
C GLU A 99 11.77 5.06 3.80
N ALA A 100 11.07 3.95 4.05
CA ALA A 100 11.29 2.71 3.30
C ALA A 100 10.96 2.85 1.79
N LEU A 101 9.90 3.60 1.44
CA LEU A 101 9.55 3.88 0.05
C LEU A 101 10.55 4.80 -0.63
N LYS A 102 11.05 5.81 0.09
CA LYS A 102 12.10 6.72 -0.40
C LYS A 102 13.41 5.99 -0.67
N ASP A 103 13.81 5.11 0.24
CA ASP A 103 14.99 4.26 0.06
C ASP A 103 14.82 3.30 -1.13
N TYR A 104 13.65 2.67 -1.25
CA TYR A 104 13.32 1.79 -2.38
C TYR A 104 13.32 2.53 -3.72
N ALA A 105 12.75 3.74 -3.77
CA ALA A 105 12.68 4.56 -4.97
C ALA A 105 14.03 5.20 -5.33
N GLY A 106 15.01 5.20 -4.42
CA GLY A 106 16.30 5.88 -4.59
C GLY A 106 16.17 7.41 -4.69
N GLY A 107 15.08 7.99 -4.18
CA GLY A 107 14.77 9.41 -4.38
C GLY A 107 13.30 9.77 -4.08
N PRO A 108 12.83 10.93 -4.59
CA PRO A 108 11.43 11.32 -4.50
C PRO A 108 10.50 10.28 -5.14
N PHE A 109 9.31 10.13 -4.57
CA PHE A 109 8.26 9.26 -5.10
C PHE A 109 6.91 9.97 -5.01
N GLU A 110 5.91 9.42 -5.70
CA GLU A 110 4.57 10.00 -5.81
C GLU A 110 3.51 9.02 -5.29
N PHE A 111 2.50 9.56 -4.61
CA PHE A 111 1.27 8.85 -4.28
C PHE A 111 0.13 9.34 -5.16
N HIS A 112 -0.62 8.40 -5.74
CA HIS A 112 -1.85 8.64 -6.48
C HIS A 112 -3.07 8.11 -5.71
N GLY A 113 -4.25 8.61 -6.07
CA GLY A 113 -5.51 8.18 -5.44
C GLY A 113 -5.68 8.69 -4.01
N ILE A 114 -5.14 9.88 -3.69
CA ILE A 114 -5.40 10.56 -2.43
C ILE A 114 -6.71 11.35 -2.57
N TYR A 115 -7.68 11.03 -1.71
CA TYR A 115 -8.98 11.69 -1.71
C TYR A 115 -9.13 12.61 -0.50
N GLU A 116 -9.85 13.72 -0.68
CA GLU A 116 -10.36 14.48 0.46
C GLU A 116 -11.39 13.64 1.20
N LYS A 117 -11.36 13.68 2.53
CA LYS A 117 -12.37 13.03 3.35
C LYS A 117 -13.66 13.84 3.25
N SER A 118 -14.68 13.26 2.63
CA SER A 118 -16.05 13.82 2.56
C SER A 118 -16.67 14.00 3.94
#